data_AF-A0A9P1DUA8-F1
#
_entry.id   AF-A0A9P1DUA8-F1
#
_cell.length_a   1.000
_cell.length_b   1.000
_cell.length_c   1.000
_cell.angle_alpha   90.00
_cell.angle_beta   90.00
_cell.angle_gamma   90.00
#
_symmetry.space_group_name_H-M   'P 1'
#
loop_
_entity.id
_entity.type
_entity.pdbx_description
1 polymer ?
#
loop_
_entity_poly.entity_id
_entity_poly.type
_entity_poly.pdbx_seq_one_letter_code
_entity_poly.pdbx_strand_id
1 'polypeptide(L)'
;MRQSETIEATTPEISVARTAVASYFSEVKKALEVPSGKDRTLFDWDQHGWMLWVNKEAGLKKLVQTICSHHLLQAGGGWADLAAGSDPYLVHTWPEFQCYRDIMFYWKYFLCTDLRVFPKVNEFPPQSAYLRWQVVDEQKAFGCPPNRGKVFMVTGMSKERVAAKTCMA
;
A
#
# COMPACT_ATOMS: atom_id res chain seq x y z
N MET A 1 0.62 -21.48 -22.32
CA MET A 1 0.24 -20.62 -21.18
C MET A 1 -0.57 -21.48 -20.20
N ARG A 2 -0.09 -21.69 -18.98
CA ARG A 2 -0.88 -22.31 -17.90
C ARG A 2 -1.51 -21.18 -17.10
N GLN A 3 -2.81 -20.99 -17.26
CA GLN A 3 -3.62 -20.11 -16.43
C GLN A 3 -3.60 -20.65 -15.01
N SER A 4 -3.11 -19.88 -14.04
CA SER A 4 -2.86 -20.37 -12.67
C SER A 4 -4.10 -20.40 -11.80
N GLU A 5 -5.11 -19.57 -12.08
CA GLU A 5 -6.50 -19.68 -11.59
C GLU A 5 -7.29 -18.47 -12.14
N THR A 6 -8.61 -18.64 -12.32
CA THR A 6 -9.52 -17.53 -12.66
C THR A 6 -10.41 -17.33 -11.45
N ILE A 7 -10.25 -16.20 -10.76
CA ILE A 7 -11.16 -15.81 -9.68
C ILE A 7 -12.13 -14.79 -10.26
N GLU A 8 -13.41 -15.10 -10.24
CA GLU A 8 -14.44 -14.13 -10.62
C GLU A 8 -14.53 -13.06 -9.52
N ALA A 9 -14.52 -11.78 -9.88
CA ALA A 9 -14.63 -10.69 -8.90
C ALA A 9 -15.95 -10.72 -8.10
N THR A 10 -16.93 -11.50 -8.56
CA THR A 10 -18.24 -11.76 -7.94
C THR A 10 -18.22 -12.88 -6.90
N THR A 11 -17.09 -13.56 -6.72
CA THR A 11 -16.92 -14.62 -5.72
C THR A 11 -17.24 -14.09 -4.32
N PRO A 12 -18.19 -14.70 -3.59
CA PRO A 12 -18.71 -14.14 -2.33
C PRO A 12 -17.63 -13.96 -1.26
N GLU A 13 -16.58 -14.77 -1.28
CA GLU A 13 -15.42 -14.72 -0.40
C GLU A 13 -14.68 -13.37 -0.50
N ILE A 14 -14.57 -12.80 -1.70
CA ILE A 14 -13.95 -11.48 -1.91
C ILE A 14 -14.83 -10.39 -1.27
N SER A 15 -16.16 -10.51 -1.40
CA SER A 15 -17.10 -9.55 -0.80
C SER A 15 -17.10 -9.62 0.72
N VAL A 16 -16.99 -10.82 1.29
CA VAL A 16 -16.85 -11.04 2.73
C VAL A 16 -15.53 -10.46 3.24
N ALA A 17 -14.41 -10.77 2.59
CA ALA A 17 -13.09 -10.22 2.94
C ALA A 17 -13.09 -8.70 2.88
N ARG A 18 -13.70 -8.11 1.84
CA ARG A 18 -13.84 -6.65 1.71
C ARG A 18 -14.63 -6.03 2.85
N THR A 19 -15.73 -6.65 3.24
CA THR A 19 -16.58 -6.17 4.33
C THR A 19 -15.87 -6.28 5.66
N ALA A 20 -15.21 -7.41 5.93
CA ALA A 20 -14.46 -7.63 7.17
C ALA A 20 -13.33 -6.60 7.35
N VAL A 21 -12.57 -6.34 6.27
CA VAL A 21 -11.54 -5.31 6.26
C VAL A 21 -12.16 -3.93 6.51
N ALA A 22 -13.24 -3.56 5.82
CA ALA A 22 -13.90 -2.27 6.03
C ALA A 22 -14.42 -2.08 7.47
N SER A 23 -14.98 -3.13 8.08
CA SER A 23 -15.42 -3.14 9.47
C SER A 23 -14.25 -2.91 10.43
N TYR A 24 -13.15 -3.65 10.24
CA TYR A 24 -11.96 -3.50 11.07
C TYR A 24 -11.43 -2.06 11.09
N PHE A 25 -11.32 -1.39 9.93
CA PHE A 25 -10.87 0.00 9.90
C PHE A 25 -11.87 0.99 10.51
N SER A 26 -13.16 0.67 10.44
CA SER A 26 -14.18 1.47 11.11
C SER A 26 -14.00 1.40 12.64
N GLU A 27 -13.68 0.22 13.16
CA GLU A 27 -13.36 0.01 14.58
C GLU A 27 -12.04 0.69 14.98
N VAL A 28 -10.98 0.56 14.17
CA VAL A 28 -9.68 1.21 14.43
C VAL A 28 -9.82 2.73 14.44
N LYS A 29 -10.53 3.31 13.44
CA LYS A 29 -10.81 4.76 13.41
C LYS A 29 -11.59 5.21 14.64
N LYS A 30 -12.55 4.41 15.11
CA LYS A 30 -13.34 4.68 16.31
C LYS A 30 -12.48 4.61 17.58
N ALA A 31 -11.65 3.58 17.71
CA ALA A 31 -10.78 3.37 18.87
C ALA A 31 -9.71 4.45 19.00
N LEU A 32 -9.15 4.91 17.88
CA LEU A 32 -8.14 5.97 17.84
C LEU A 32 -8.72 7.39 17.80
N GLU A 33 -10.05 7.52 17.86
CA GLU A 33 -10.78 8.80 17.76
C GLU A 33 -10.38 9.63 16.54
N VAL A 34 -10.07 8.97 15.42
CA VAL A 34 -9.65 9.66 14.19
C VAL A 34 -10.79 10.57 13.72
N PRO A 35 -10.57 11.88 13.59
CA PRO A 35 -11.60 12.82 13.15
C PRO A 35 -12.15 12.40 11.78
N SER A 36 -13.35 11.81 11.80
CA SER A 36 -14.04 11.38 10.60
C SER A 36 -14.72 12.60 9.98
N GLY A 37 -13.95 13.37 9.22
CA GLY A 37 -14.49 14.39 8.32
C GLY A 37 -15.34 13.76 7.21
N LYS A 38 -15.70 14.54 6.18
CA LYS A 38 -16.44 14.04 5.01
C LYS A 38 -15.70 12.93 4.21
N ASP A 39 -14.42 12.70 4.48
CA ASP A 39 -13.58 11.72 3.79
C ASP A 39 -13.77 10.32 4.39
N ARG A 40 -14.55 9.48 3.71
CA ARG A 40 -15.00 8.17 4.19
C ARG A 40 -14.02 7.03 3.88
N THR A 41 -13.11 7.22 2.94
CA THR A 41 -12.22 6.17 2.43
C THR A 41 -10.77 6.38 2.88
N LEU A 42 -10.04 5.29 3.07
CA LEU A 42 -8.61 5.34 3.43
C LEU A 42 -7.73 5.55 2.21
N PHE A 43 -8.16 4.95 1.11
CA PHE A 43 -7.56 5.08 -0.19
C PHE A 43 -8.62 5.58 -1.18
N ASP A 44 -8.25 6.61 -1.94
CA ASP A 44 -9.17 7.35 -2.82
C ASP A 44 -8.69 7.29 -4.28
N TRP A 45 -7.94 6.23 -4.62
CA TRP A 45 -7.25 6.08 -5.90
C TRP A 45 -8.17 6.16 -7.12
N ASP A 46 -9.43 5.74 -7.00
CA ASP A 46 -10.41 5.70 -8.08
C ASP A 46 -10.78 7.11 -8.54
N GLN A 47 -10.83 8.06 -7.60
CA GLN A 47 -11.08 9.48 -7.87
C GLN A 47 -9.89 10.19 -8.50
N HIS A 48 -8.72 9.53 -8.55
CA HIS A 48 -7.46 10.14 -8.96
C HIS A 48 -6.79 9.42 -10.13
N GLY A 49 -7.61 8.80 -11.00
CA GLY A 49 -7.14 8.11 -12.18
C GLY A 49 -6.38 6.83 -11.84
N TRP A 50 -6.78 6.15 -10.77
CA TRP A 50 -6.18 4.91 -10.25
C TRP A 50 -4.76 5.06 -9.71
N MET A 51 -4.30 6.30 -9.55
CA MET A 51 -2.96 6.62 -9.08
C MET A 51 -2.97 6.81 -7.56
N LEU A 52 -2.04 6.15 -6.89
CA LEU A 52 -1.87 6.22 -5.44
C LEU A 52 -1.06 7.47 -5.05
N TRP A 53 -1.68 8.63 -5.15
CA TRP A 53 -1.02 9.91 -4.94
C TRP A 53 -0.80 10.20 -3.47
N VAL A 54 0.45 10.34 -3.02
CA VAL A 54 0.76 10.61 -1.61
C VAL A 54 -0.01 11.83 -1.10
N ASN A 55 -0.05 12.92 -1.88
CA ASN A 55 -0.74 14.15 -1.48
C ASN A 55 -2.27 14.06 -1.52
N LYS A 56 -2.86 13.00 -2.08
CA LYS A 56 -4.31 12.84 -2.21
C LYS A 56 -4.89 11.74 -1.31
N GLU A 57 -4.07 10.83 -0.79
CA GLU A 57 -4.50 9.83 0.21
C GLU A 57 -4.68 10.45 1.61
N ALA A 58 -5.64 11.38 1.74
CA ALA A 58 -5.87 12.14 2.97
C ALA A 58 -6.34 11.26 4.13
N GLY A 59 -7.15 10.23 3.85
CA GLY A 59 -7.63 9.26 4.83
C GLY A 59 -6.49 8.47 5.46
N LEU A 60 -5.62 7.88 4.62
CA LEU A 60 -4.43 7.16 5.07
C LEU A 60 -3.48 8.07 5.85
N LYS A 61 -3.22 9.28 5.35
CA LYS A 61 -2.35 10.26 6.03
C LYS A 61 -2.84 10.55 7.45
N LYS A 62 -4.13 10.87 7.62
CA LYS A 62 -4.73 11.16 8.93
C LYS A 62 -4.57 9.97 9.88
N LEU A 63 -4.89 8.77 9.41
CA LEU A 63 -4.77 7.55 10.21
C LEU A 63 -3.34 7.33 10.72
N VAL A 64 -2.34 7.38 9.82
CA VAL A 64 -0.93 7.18 10.19
C VAL A 64 -0.47 8.27 11.16
N GLN A 65 -0.84 9.54 10.92
CA GLN A 65 -0.51 10.64 11.82
C GLN A 65 -1.14 10.48 13.21
N THR A 66 -2.40 10.03 13.29
CA THR A 66 -3.09 9.77 14.56
C THR A 66 -2.42 8.63 15.33
N ILE A 67 -2.05 7.54 14.66
CA ILE A 67 -1.27 6.44 15.27
C ILE A 67 0.05 6.98 15.82
N CYS A 68 0.79 7.76 15.02
CA CYS A 68 2.06 8.34 15.47
C CYS A 68 1.88 9.28 16.67
N SER A 69 0.79 10.07 16.72
CA SER A 69 0.51 10.96 17.85
C SER A 69 0.14 10.20 19.13
N HIS A 70 -0.67 9.13 19.02
CA HIS A 70 -1.06 8.30 20.18
C HIS A 70 0.14 7.60 20.80
N HIS A 71 1.13 7.22 19.98
CA HIS A 71 2.35 6.58 20.45
C HIS A 71 3.51 7.57 20.72
N LEU A 72 3.25 8.89 20.74
CA LEU A 72 4.20 9.96 21.07
C LEU A 72 5.48 9.96 20.21
N LEU A 73 5.35 9.72 18.92
CA LEU A 73 6.50 9.60 18.02
C LEU A 73 6.78 10.89 17.27
N GLN A 74 8.07 11.24 17.19
CA GLN A 74 8.58 12.04 16.08
C GLN A 74 8.88 11.08 14.93
N ALA A 75 7.97 11.01 13.96
CA ALA A 75 8.25 10.27 12.73
C ALA A 75 9.53 10.85 12.09
N GLY A 76 10.64 10.12 12.16
CA GLY A 76 11.89 10.53 11.53
C GLY A 76 11.79 10.56 10.00
N GLY A 77 10.91 9.73 9.44
CA GLY A 77 10.46 9.77 8.05
C GLY A 77 9.10 10.44 7.86
N GLY A 78 8.77 10.83 6.63
CA GLY A 78 7.41 11.31 6.32
C GLY A 78 6.38 10.20 6.54
N TRP A 79 5.12 10.55 6.86
CA TRP A 79 4.03 9.57 7.05
C TRP A 79 3.88 8.56 5.89
N ALA A 80 4.25 8.97 4.68
CA ALA A 80 4.21 8.14 3.49
C ALA A 80 5.27 7.01 3.53
N ASP A 81 6.44 7.26 4.11
CA ASP A 81 7.49 6.26 4.26
C ASP A 81 7.13 5.21 5.31
N LEU A 82 6.45 5.63 6.38
CA LEU A 82 5.81 4.75 7.36
C LEU A 82 4.73 3.89 6.70
N ALA A 83 3.84 4.49 5.92
CA ALA A 83 2.80 3.75 5.19
C ALA A 83 3.37 2.79 4.13
N ALA A 84 4.48 3.16 3.48
CA ALA A 84 5.19 2.31 2.53
C ALA A 84 5.95 1.16 3.23
N GLY A 85 6.13 1.21 4.55
CA GLY A 85 6.90 0.21 5.32
C GLY A 85 8.40 0.32 5.12
N SER A 86 8.89 1.45 4.58
CA SER A 86 10.32 1.78 4.54
C SER A 86 10.85 2.07 5.95
N ASP A 87 9.99 2.64 6.79
CA ASP A 87 10.19 2.73 8.23
C ASP A 87 9.43 1.56 8.89
N PRO A 88 10.12 0.63 9.57
CA PRO A 88 9.51 -0.58 10.10
C PRO A 88 8.61 -0.31 11.31
N TYR A 89 8.61 0.90 11.87
CA TYR A 89 7.87 1.22 13.08
C TYR A 89 6.38 0.90 12.96
N LEU A 90 5.72 1.37 11.89
CA LEU A 90 4.29 1.17 11.72
C LEU A 90 3.95 -0.32 11.63
N VAL A 91 4.82 -1.12 11.01
CA VAL A 91 4.67 -2.57 10.91
C VAL A 91 4.97 -3.27 12.25
N HIS A 92 5.82 -2.70 13.10
CA HIS A 92 6.05 -3.26 14.44
C HIS A 92 4.91 -2.96 15.42
N THR A 93 4.40 -1.73 15.42
CA THR A 93 3.29 -1.31 16.30
C THR A 93 1.94 -1.80 15.77
N TRP A 94 1.82 -1.94 14.45
CA TRP A 94 0.60 -2.38 13.79
C TRP A 94 0.89 -3.38 12.66
N PRO A 95 1.25 -4.64 12.99
CA PRO A 95 1.67 -5.64 12.00
C PRO A 95 0.64 -5.94 10.89
N GLU A 96 -0.65 -5.91 11.23
CA GLU A 96 -1.73 -6.16 10.29
C GLU A 96 -1.89 -5.07 9.22
N PHE A 97 -1.30 -3.88 9.43
CA PHE A 97 -1.32 -2.80 8.44
C PHE A 97 -0.68 -3.23 7.11
N GLN A 98 0.42 -3.98 7.16
CA GLN A 98 1.11 -4.43 5.95
C GLN A 98 0.20 -5.33 5.10
N CYS A 99 -0.44 -6.32 5.75
CA CYS A 99 -1.38 -7.23 5.09
C CYS A 99 -2.56 -6.47 4.48
N TYR A 100 -3.13 -5.52 5.22
CA TYR A 100 -4.22 -4.68 4.72
C TYR A 100 -3.82 -3.88 3.49
N ARG A 101 -2.71 -3.16 3.57
CA ARG A 101 -2.19 -2.34 2.47
C ARG A 101 -2.01 -3.20 1.21
N ASP A 102 -1.53 -4.43 1.36
CA ASP A 102 -1.33 -5.36 0.25
C ASP A 102 -2.67 -5.86 -0.33
N ILE A 103 -3.67 -6.19 0.50
CA ILE A 103 -5.05 -6.51 0.05
C ILE A 103 -5.64 -5.35 -0.77
N MET A 104 -5.45 -4.13 -0.30
CA MET A 104 -5.88 -2.91 -0.98
C MET A 104 -5.27 -2.81 -2.38
N PHE A 105 -3.98 -3.10 -2.55
CA PHE A 105 -3.37 -3.17 -3.89
C PHE A 105 -3.98 -4.24 -4.78
N TYR A 106 -4.29 -5.43 -4.25
CA TYR A 106 -4.94 -6.47 -5.03
C TYR A 106 -6.34 -6.05 -5.50
N TRP A 107 -7.13 -5.36 -4.67
CA TRP A 107 -8.40 -4.81 -5.15
C TRP A 107 -8.22 -3.75 -6.22
N LYS A 108 -7.24 -2.85 -6.08
CA LYS A 108 -6.88 -1.92 -7.16
C LYS A 108 -6.54 -2.70 -8.44
N TYR A 109 -5.73 -3.76 -8.34
CA TYR A 109 -5.32 -4.60 -9.46
C TYR A 109 -6.49 -5.27 -10.17
N PHE A 110 -7.45 -5.81 -9.43
CA PHE A 110 -8.63 -6.45 -10.03
C PHE A 110 -9.64 -5.46 -10.62
N LEU A 111 -9.71 -4.23 -10.11
CA LEU A 111 -10.72 -3.25 -10.52
C LEU A 111 -10.22 -2.25 -11.59
N CYS A 112 -8.92 -2.04 -11.68
CA CYS A 112 -8.34 -1.07 -12.62
C CYS A 112 -8.06 -1.73 -13.97
N THR A 113 -8.64 -1.16 -15.03
CA THR A 113 -8.41 -1.62 -16.41
C THR A 113 -7.20 -0.95 -17.08
N ASP A 114 -6.60 0.07 -16.46
CA ASP A 114 -5.44 0.77 -17.00
C ASP A 114 -4.13 0.10 -16.55
N LEU A 115 -3.53 -0.70 -17.43
CA LEU A 115 -2.27 -1.41 -17.11
C LEU A 115 -1.08 -0.46 -16.86
N ARG A 116 -1.16 0.81 -17.27
CA ARG A 116 -0.05 1.77 -17.10
C ARG A 116 0.13 2.22 -15.66
N VAL A 117 -0.88 2.08 -14.81
CA VAL A 117 -0.80 2.46 -13.38
C VAL A 117 -0.19 1.38 -12.50
N PHE A 118 0.27 0.29 -13.10
CA PHE A 118 0.92 -0.84 -12.44
C PHE A 118 2.40 -0.92 -12.86
N PRO A 119 3.27 -1.46 -11.99
CA PRO A 119 4.66 -1.73 -12.35
C PRO A 119 4.74 -2.66 -13.56
N LYS A 120 5.83 -2.53 -14.35
CA LYS A 120 6.11 -3.46 -15.43
C LYS A 120 6.22 -4.89 -14.88
N VAL A 121 5.50 -5.80 -15.54
CA VAL A 121 5.57 -7.24 -15.25
C VAL A 121 6.99 -7.72 -15.58
N ASN A 122 7.66 -8.36 -14.61
CA ASN A 122 8.87 -9.12 -14.87
C ASN A 122 8.64 -10.59 -14.48
N GLU A 123 9.50 -11.48 -14.94
CA GLU A 123 9.53 -12.87 -14.47
C GLU A 123 10.17 -12.95 -13.10
N PHE A 124 9.57 -13.74 -12.22
CA PHE A 124 10.02 -13.79 -10.84
C PHE A 124 9.79 -15.18 -10.23
N PRO A 125 10.70 -15.63 -9.34
CA PRO A 125 10.51 -16.87 -8.61
C PRO A 125 9.43 -16.71 -7.51
N PRO A 126 8.61 -17.74 -7.22
CA PRO A 126 7.52 -17.64 -6.24
C PRO A 126 7.94 -17.14 -4.85
N GLN A 127 9.18 -17.41 -4.41
CA GLN A 127 9.70 -16.93 -3.13
C GLN A 127 9.87 -15.40 -3.06
N SER A 128 9.78 -14.71 -4.20
CA SER A 128 9.87 -13.25 -4.29
C SER A 128 8.49 -12.58 -4.42
N ALA A 129 7.39 -13.35 -4.40
CA ALA A 129 6.03 -12.88 -4.64
C ALA A 129 5.39 -12.14 -3.46
N TYR A 130 6.10 -11.15 -2.91
CA TYR A 130 5.57 -10.21 -1.93
C TYR A 130 5.60 -8.78 -2.47
N LEU A 131 4.64 -7.98 -2.05
CA LEU A 131 4.51 -6.59 -2.46
C LEU A 131 5.42 -5.72 -1.59
N ARG A 132 6.30 -4.94 -2.22
CA ARG A 132 7.09 -3.90 -1.57
C ARG A 132 6.57 -2.54 -2.01
N TRP A 133 6.21 -1.69 -1.07
CA TRP A 133 5.74 -0.34 -1.36
C TRP A 133 6.89 0.65 -1.24
N GLN A 134 6.95 1.62 -2.14
CA GLN A 134 7.95 2.67 -2.13
C GLN A 134 7.31 4.00 -2.49
N VAL A 135 7.82 5.06 -1.87
CA VAL A 135 7.45 6.42 -2.25
C VAL A 135 8.44 6.90 -3.32
N VAL A 136 7.94 7.19 -4.51
CA VAL A 136 8.76 7.68 -5.62
C VAL A 136 8.04 8.81 -6.35
N ASP A 137 8.78 9.58 -7.15
CA ASP A 137 8.17 10.54 -8.06
C ASP A 137 7.40 9.83 -9.18
N GLU A 138 6.28 10.42 -9.64
CA GLU A 138 5.43 9.87 -10.71
C GLU A 138 6.24 9.49 -11.95
N GLN A 139 7.19 10.35 -12.35
CA GLN A 139 8.03 10.12 -13.51
C GLN A 139 8.86 8.83 -13.38
N LYS A 140 9.31 8.50 -12.16
CA LYS A 140 10.06 7.28 -11.88
C LYS A 140 9.14 6.04 -11.85
N ALA A 141 7.89 6.20 -11.40
CA ALA A 141 6.93 5.11 -11.34
C ALA A 141 6.36 4.72 -12.71
N PHE A 142 5.99 5.71 -13.53
CA PHE A 142 5.15 5.50 -14.72
C PHE A 142 5.77 6.02 -16.03
N GLY A 143 6.85 6.81 -15.95
CA GLY A 143 7.52 7.39 -17.11
C GLY A 143 6.78 8.58 -17.74
N CYS A 144 7.53 9.42 -18.46
CA CYS A 144 7.13 10.67 -19.15
C CYS A 144 6.34 11.73 -18.32
N PRO A 145 6.51 13.04 -18.63
CA PRO A 145 5.94 14.13 -17.83
C PRO A 145 4.41 14.26 -17.99
N PRO A 146 3.72 14.88 -17.02
CA PRO A 146 4.24 15.82 -16.00
C PRO A 146 4.54 15.13 -14.68
N ASN A 147 5.62 15.48 -13.96
CA ASN A 147 5.84 15.02 -12.58
C ASN A 147 4.92 15.80 -11.62
N ARG A 148 3.72 15.26 -11.33
CA ARG A 148 2.71 15.91 -10.50
C ARG A 148 2.90 15.67 -8.99
N GLY A 149 3.95 14.94 -8.61
CA GLY A 149 4.36 14.72 -7.23
C GLY A 149 4.75 13.28 -6.92
N LYS A 150 4.71 12.94 -5.63
CA LYS A 150 5.04 11.61 -5.13
C LYS A 150 3.84 10.66 -5.18
N VAL A 151 4.11 9.42 -5.55
CA VAL A 151 3.15 8.32 -5.62
C VAL A 151 3.65 7.13 -4.81
N PHE A 152 2.73 6.33 -4.31
CA PHE A 152 3.05 4.98 -3.86
C PHE A 152 3.21 4.09 -5.09
N MET A 153 4.44 3.64 -5.31
CA MET A 153 4.75 2.62 -6.29
C MET A 153 4.86 1.29 -5.56
N VAL A 154 4.07 0.33 -6.00
CA VAL A 154 4.23 -1.05 -5.55
C VAL A 154 5.21 -1.73 -6.48
N THR A 155 6.27 -2.25 -5.91
CA THR A 155 7.23 -3.13 -6.55
C THR A 155 7.05 -4.53 -5.98
N GLY A 156 6.47 -5.45 -6.74
CA GLY A 156 6.58 -6.89 -6.50
C GLY A 156 7.06 -7.48 -7.82
N MET A 157 8.21 -8.16 -7.93
CA MET A 157 8.97 -8.94 -6.96
C MET A 157 10.48 -8.62 -7.05
N SER A 158 11.02 -7.74 -6.20
CA SER A 158 12.46 -7.43 -6.23
C SER A 158 13.20 -8.10 -5.07
N LYS A 159 14.38 -8.66 -5.39
CA LYS A 159 15.27 -9.36 -4.47
C LYS A 159 15.83 -8.37 -3.45
N GLU A 160 15.60 -8.61 -2.15
CA GLU A 160 16.55 -8.12 -1.16
C GLU A 160 17.84 -8.94 -1.33
N ARG A 161 18.92 -8.27 -1.75
CA ARG A 161 20.23 -8.82 -1.47
C ARG A 161 20.42 -8.68 0.04
N VAL A 162 20.14 -9.75 0.78
CA VAL A 162 20.78 -9.94 2.07
C VAL A 162 22.27 -9.93 1.76
N ALA A 163 22.94 -8.82 2.05
CA ALA A 163 24.40 -8.78 2.02
C ALA A 163 24.86 -9.77 3.09
N ALA A 164 25.20 -10.99 2.67
CA ALA A 164 25.95 -11.90 3.50
C ALA A 164 27.23 -11.15 3.86
N LYS A 165 27.33 -10.70 5.12
CA LYS A 165 28.60 -10.30 5.71
C LYS A 165 29.52 -11.48 5.52
N THR A 166 30.48 -11.33 4.62
CA THR A 166 31.58 -12.26 4.47
C THR A 166 32.38 -12.16 5.76
N CYS A 167 32.12 -13.06 6.70
CA CYS A 167 33.06 -13.30 7.79
C CYS A 167 34.31 -13.88 7.14
N MET A 168 35.30 -13.02 6.92
CA MET A 168 36.67 -13.48 6.71
C MET A 168 37.22 -13.87 8.07
N ALA A 169 37.49 -15.16 8.23
CA ALA A 169 38.43 -15.71 9.19
C ALA A 169 39.53 -16.41 8.39
#